data_AF-A4S287-F1
#
_entry.id   AF-A4S287-F1
#
_cell.length_a   1.000
_cell.length_b   1.000
_cell.length_c   1.000
_cell.angle_alpha   90.00
_cell.angle_beta   90.00
_cell.angle_gamma   90.00
#
_symmetry.space_group_name_H-M   'P 1'
#
loop_
_entity.id
_entity.type
_entity.pdbx_description
1 polymer ?
#
loop_
_entity_poly.entity_id
_entity_poly.type
_entity_poly.pdbx_seq_one_letter_code
_entity_poly.pdbx_strand_id
1 'polypeptide(L)'
;MQVMRPSVPVIFNGICQLFELALVKTFNAFGRTEALLPESHDMTPRLRGTLSRLGNSGGAMAIRPTIRGQGDVDILSSGNLYGLKERGIALESLSRVADEFKRIKARVKRSLPLKDAALADRFYSHTVAAVDDLREHVYKNVASLLLNIEFCAEAIGDGDPNFALVNSTFVGKYNIRETPSRHNKWVDDVQAELLQFTTKLACADVAPEALDVLWQHAASVIQDSLVDGFSKVKKCTDAGRALMALDVETLRGEFAKLAPSQSLAFDWRYVSTYINAFYVPEKDVEKWMQIHPEFSKKQKLALVAHNASADRDRRWTAKFRQDLLNAIETDTLL
;
A
#
# COMPACT_ATOMS: atom_id res chain seq x y z
N MET A 1 7.39 29.51 50.47
CA MET A 1 7.41 28.59 49.31
C MET A 1 6.12 28.76 48.52
N GLN A 2 6.17 29.49 47.39
CA GLN A 2 5.05 29.48 46.43
C GLN A 2 5.09 28.13 45.72
N VAL A 3 4.13 27.25 46.03
CA VAL A 3 3.91 26.04 45.26
C VAL A 3 3.37 26.49 43.90
N MET A 4 4.22 26.49 42.86
CA MET A 4 3.76 26.71 41.49
C MET A 4 2.76 25.61 41.15
N ARG A 5 1.46 25.94 41.14
CA ARG A 5 0.45 25.08 40.53
C ARG A 5 0.57 25.28 39.03
N PRO A 6 1.07 24.30 38.25
CA PRO A 6 1.07 24.45 36.81
C PRO A 6 -0.37 24.67 36.34
N SER A 7 -0.60 25.70 35.54
CA SER A 7 -1.91 25.94 34.97
C SER A 7 -2.23 24.78 34.02
N VAL A 8 -3.51 24.39 33.95
CA VAL A 8 -3.98 23.30 33.07
C VAL A 8 -3.40 23.39 31.64
N PRO A 9 -3.25 24.57 31.00
CA PRO A 9 -2.58 24.71 29.71
C PRO A 9 -1.12 24.27 29.68
N VAL A 10 -0.34 24.56 30.72
CA VAL A 10 1.08 24.18 30.79
C VAL A 10 1.22 22.66 30.86
N ILE A 11 0.39 22.01 31.68
CA ILE A 11 0.35 20.54 31.80
C ILE A 11 -0.05 19.93 30.45
N PHE A 12 -1.10 20.45 29.83
CA PHE A 12 -1.58 19.95 28.54
C PHE A 12 -0.53 20.07 27.45
N ASN A 13 0.14 21.23 27.34
CA ASN A 13 1.21 21.43 26.36
C ASN A 13 2.39 20.47 26.58
N GLY A 14 2.82 20.26 27.83
CA GLY A 14 3.91 19.32 28.14
C GLY A 14 3.56 17.89 27.74
N ILE A 15 2.33 17.46 28.02
CA ILE A 15 1.83 16.13 27.62
C ILE A 15 1.72 16.01 26.09
N CYS A 16 1.27 17.06 25.40
CA CYS A 16 1.24 17.08 23.92
C CYS A 16 2.64 16.93 23.32
N GLN A 17 3.62 17.68 23.83
CA GLN A 17 5.00 17.63 23.35
C GLN A 17 5.63 16.25 23.56
N LEU A 18 5.37 15.60 24.69
CA LEU A 18 5.87 14.24 24.95
C LEU A 18 5.26 13.23 23.97
N PHE A 19 3.97 13.33 23.69
CA PHE A 19 3.30 12.47 22.72
C PHE A 19 3.78 12.72 21.28
N GLU A 20 3.95 13.99 20.90
CA GLU A 20 4.52 14.37 19.61
C GLU A 20 5.95 13.82 19.45
N LEU A 21 6.77 13.91 20.50
CA LEU A 21 8.11 13.33 20.52
C LEU A 21 8.08 11.82 20.33
N ALA A 22 7.19 11.11 21.03
CA ALA A 22 7.03 9.67 20.86
C ALA A 22 6.64 9.32 19.41
N LEU A 23 5.69 10.03 18.81
CA LEU A 23 5.28 9.84 17.42
C LEU A 23 6.44 10.02 16.44
N VAL A 24 7.21 11.12 16.57
CA VAL A 24 8.35 11.39 15.69
C VAL A 24 9.47 10.38 15.88
N LYS A 25 9.74 9.95 17.12
CA LYS A 25 10.77 8.93 17.39
C LYS A 25 10.37 7.57 16.82
N THR A 26 9.11 7.17 16.95
CA THR A 26 8.60 5.95 16.30
C THR A 26 8.70 6.04 14.79
N PHE A 27 8.37 7.19 14.18
CA PHE A 27 8.55 7.40 12.75
C PHE A 27 10.03 7.35 12.31
N ASN A 28 10.94 8.01 13.03
CA ASN A 28 12.36 7.99 12.70
C ASN A 28 12.96 6.57 12.79
N ALA A 29 12.51 5.76 13.75
CA ALA A 29 13.00 4.40 13.95
C ALA A 29 12.45 3.41 12.90
N PHE A 30 11.18 3.54 12.53
CA PHE A 30 10.48 2.48 11.78
C PHE A 30 9.82 2.93 10.47
N GLY A 31 9.62 4.24 10.29
CA GLY A 31 9.03 4.81 9.09
C GLY A 31 10.05 4.96 7.95
N ARG A 32 9.54 4.98 6.72
CA ARG A 32 10.31 5.41 5.54
C ARG A 32 10.35 6.92 5.46
N THR A 33 11.55 7.51 5.60
CA THR A 33 11.75 8.97 5.56
C THR A 33 11.74 9.49 4.13
N GLU A 34 12.06 8.64 3.15
CA GLU A 34 11.96 8.94 1.71
C GLU A 34 10.52 9.25 1.29
N ALA A 35 9.54 8.72 2.03
CA ALA A 35 8.14 9.02 1.79
C ALA A 35 7.79 10.49 2.09
N LEU A 36 8.64 11.26 2.77
CA LEU A 36 8.46 12.70 2.97
C LEU A 36 8.92 13.55 1.77
N LEU A 37 9.57 12.95 0.77
CA LEU A 37 9.94 13.66 -0.46
C LEU A 37 8.69 14.18 -1.18
N PRO A 38 8.77 15.33 -1.88
CA PRO A 38 7.61 15.95 -2.54
C PRO A 38 6.90 15.04 -3.55
N GLU A 39 7.66 14.23 -4.29
CA GLU A 39 7.17 13.33 -5.33
C GLU A 39 6.58 12.02 -4.81
N SER A 40 6.65 11.78 -3.49
CA SER A 40 6.17 10.52 -2.91
C SER A 40 4.68 10.57 -2.59
N HIS A 41 3.96 9.52 -2.94
CA HIS A 41 2.55 9.30 -2.57
C HIS A 41 2.36 8.18 -1.56
N ASP A 42 3.46 7.69 -0.97
CA ASP A 42 3.46 6.52 -0.08
C ASP A 42 2.94 6.80 1.33
N MET A 43 2.62 8.06 1.64
CA MET A 43 2.25 8.54 2.95
C MET A 43 0.95 9.36 2.89
N THR A 44 0.07 9.17 3.86
CA THR A 44 -1.18 9.93 3.93
C THR A 44 -0.90 11.44 4.11
N PRO A 45 -1.73 12.32 3.53
CA PRO A 45 -1.54 13.77 3.69
C PRO A 45 -1.54 14.22 5.15
N ARG A 46 -2.32 13.57 6.01
CA ARG A 46 -2.39 13.86 7.46
C ARG A 46 -1.09 13.53 8.17
N LEU A 47 -0.50 12.36 7.91
CA LEU A 47 0.78 11.99 8.48
C LEU A 47 1.89 12.90 7.98
N ARG A 48 1.95 13.14 6.66
CA ARG A 48 2.93 14.05 6.03
C ARG A 48 2.87 15.44 6.67
N GLY A 49 1.69 16.06 6.68
CA GLY A 49 1.51 17.39 7.26
C GLY A 49 1.85 17.46 8.75
N THR A 50 1.57 16.39 9.50
CA THR A 50 1.91 16.29 10.92
C THR A 50 3.43 16.19 11.12
N LEU A 51 4.09 15.27 10.42
CA LEU A 51 5.54 15.05 10.51
C LEU A 51 6.34 16.27 10.02
N SER A 52 5.93 16.91 8.91
CA SER A 52 6.58 18.13 8.43
C SER A 52 6.48 19.26 9.45
N ARG A 53 5.29 19.46 10.05
CA ARG A 53 5.10 20.47 11.10
C ARG A 53 5.99 20.21 12.32
N LEU A 54 6.02 18.96 12.78
CA LEU A 54 6.80 18.57 13.97
C LEU A 54 8.30 18.59 13.70
N GLY A 55 8.74 18.10 12.54
CA GLY A 55 10.14 18.07 12.11
C GLY A 55 10.77 19.46 11.95
N ASN A 56 9.99 20.44 11.50
CA ASN A 56 10.42 21.83 11.37
C ASN A 56 10.77 22.49 12.72
N SER A 57 10.37 21.89 13.84
CA SER A 57 10.72 22.39 15.18
C SER A 57 12.18 22.12 15.55
N GLY A 58 12.88 21.24 14.81
CA GLY A 58 14.28 20.91 15.03
C GLY A 58 14.56 20.14 16.33
N GLY A 59 15.85 20.05 16.70
CA GLY A 59 16.28 19.43 17.95
C GLY A 59 15.87 17.96 18.08
N ALA A 60 15.24 17.60 19.21
CA ALA A 60 14.78 16.23 19.49
C ALA A 60 13.69 15.73 18.52
N MET A 61 12.97 16.67 17.89
CA MET A 61 11.91 16.45 16.91
C MET A 61 12.42 16.39 15.46
N ALA A 62 13.72 16.58 15.24
CA ALA A 62 14.28 16.54 13.89
C ALA A 62 14.03 15.17 13.25
N ILE A 63 13.48 15.18 12.04
CA ILE A 63 13.36 14.02 11.18
C ILE A 63 14.61 13.98 10.32
N ARG A 64 15.42 12.94 10.48
CA ARG A 64 16.65 12.76 9.72
C ARG A 64 16.39 11.72 8.64
N PRO A 65 16.70 12.00 7.37
CA PRO A 65 16.68 10.98 6.33
C PRO A 65 17.55 9.80 6.78
N THR A 66 16.98 8.61 6.78
CA THR A 66 17.69 7.37 7.08
C THR A 66 18.55 7.04 5.87
N ILE A 67 19.82 7.44 5.87
CA ILE A 67 20.77 7.03 4.82
C ILE A 67 21.02 5.53 5.01
N ARG A 68 20.49 4.70 4.11
CA ARG A 68 20.77 3.26 4.07
C ARG A 68 22.29 3.06 4.07
N GLY A 69 22.83 2.44 5.12
CA GLY A 69 24.23 2.01 5.18
C GLY A 69 25.11 2.64 6.26
N GLN A 70 24.63 3.56 7.11
CA GLN A 70 25.41 4.04 8.25
C GLN A 70 24.63 3.99 9.57
N GLY A 71 24.92 2.96 10.36
CA GLY A 71 24.98 3.09 11.82
C GLY A 71 23.76 2.74 12.66
N ASP A 72 22.67 2.23 12.09
CA ASP A 72 21.61 1.60 12.91
C ASP A 72 21.79 0.08 12.88
N VAL A 73 22.33 -0.43 13.99
CA VAL A 73 22.66 -1.84 14.21
C VAL A 73 21.40 -2.69 14.07
N ASP A 74 21.36 -3.54 13.04
CA ASP A 74 20.70 -4.85 12.98
C ASP A 74 19.17 -4.97 13.23
N ILE A 75 18.47 -3.95 13.72
CA ILE A 75 17.04 -4.04 14.04
C ILE A 75 16.20 -4.18 12.76
N LEU A 76 16.60 -3.52 11.67
CA LEU A 76 15.88 -3.52 10.40
C LEU A 76 16.41 -4.54 9.38
N SER A 77 17.23 -5.50 9.81
CA SER A 77 17.76 -6.53 8.91
C SER A 77 16.70 -7.59 8.59
N SER A 78 16.84 -8.24 7.43
CA SER A 78 15.96 -9.37 7.07
C SER A 78 16.08 -10.53 8.06
N GLY A 79 17.25 -10.69 8.70
CA GLY A 79 17.50 -11.70 9.73
C GLY A 79 16.64 -11.56 10.98
N ASN A 80 16.24 -10.33 11.34
CA ASN A 80 15.32 -10.05 12.45
C ASN A 80 13.91 -9.68 11.96
N LEU A 81 13.48 -10.19 10.80
CA LEU A 81 12.16 -9.88 10.23
C LEU A 81 11.89 -8.37 10.12
N TYR A 82 12.94 -7.60 9.83
CA TYR A 82 12.90 -6.13 9.74
C TYR A 82 12.41 -5.44 11.03
N GLY A 83 12.61 -6.07 12.19
CA GLY A 83 12.25 -5.53 13.50
C GLY A 83 10.74 -5.57 13.73
N LEU A 84 10.05 -6.55 13.16
CA LEU A 84 8.58 -6.64 13.21
C LEU A 84 8.03 -6.60 14.65
N LYS A 85 8.70 -7.27 15.59
CA LYS A 85 8.29 -7.29 16.99
C LYS A 85 8.43 -5.92 17.65
N GLU A 86 9.55 -5.26 17.43
CA GLU A 86 9.84 -3.91 17.95
C GLU A 86 8.88 -2.88 17.35
N ARG A 87 8.64 -2.96 16.03
CA ARG A 87 7.62 -2.14 15.33
C ARG A 87 6.26 -2.32 15.98
N GLY A 88 5.85 -3.57 16.21
CA GLY A 88 4.59 -3.91 16.85
C GLY A 88 4.45 -3.29 18.23
N ILE A 89 5.42 -3.51 19.11
CA ILE A 89 5.40 -2.97 20.47
C ILE A 89 5.33 -1.44 20.45
N ALA A 90 6.14 -0.78 19.62
CA ALA A 90 6.18 0.68 19.55
C ALA A 90 4.87 1.29 19.04
N LEU A 91 4.29 0.72 17.98
CA LEU A 91 3.05 1.19 17.38
C LEU A 91 1.84 0.94 18.29
N GLU A 92 1.74 -0.24 18.90
CA GLU A 92 0.64 -0.54 19.82
C GLU A 92 0.73 0.31 21.09
N SER A 93 1.94 0.53 21.62
CA SER A 93 2.14 1.43 22.77
C SER A 93 1.67 2.86 22.44
N LEU A 94 2.04 3.38 21.27
CA LEU A 94 1.62 4.70 20.82
C LEU A 94 0.10 4.78 20.59
N SER A 95 -0.49 3.74 20.00
CA SER A 95 -1.94 3.62 19.76
C SER A 95 -2.73 3.61 21.06
N ARG A 96 -2.27 2.86 22.07
CA ARG A 96 -2.93 2.84 23.40
C ARG A 96 -2.93 4.19 24.08
N VAL A 97 -1.83 4.95 23.98
CA VAL A 97 -1.76 6.32 24.49
C VAL A 97 -2.68 7.24 23.70
N ALA A 98 -2.73 7.10 22.37
CA ALA A 98 -3.65 7.85 21.51
C ALA A 98 -5.12 7.59 21.88
N ASP A 99 -5.48 6.35 22.19
CA ASP A 99 -6.83 6.00 22.63
C ASP A 99 -7.19 6.62 23.98
N GLU A 100 -6.24 6.73 24.91
CA GLU A 100 -6.46 7.44 26.17
C GLU A 100 -6.71 8.93 25.92
N PHE A 101 -5.93 9.56 25.03
CA PHE A 101 -6.22 10.92 24.57
C PHE A 101 -7.64 11.03 23.99
N LYS A 102 -8.02 10.12 23.07
CA LYS A 102 -9.37 10.09 22.47
C LYS A 102 -10.45 10.03 23.56
N ARG A 103 -10.27 9.18 24.60
CA ARG A 103 -11.20 9.05 25.75
C ARG A 103 -11.34 10.33 26.58
N ILE A 104 -10.23 11.02 26.87
CA ILE A 104 -10.25 12.22 27.74
C ILE A 104 -10.55 13.53 26.98
N LYS A 105 -10.63 13.51 25.64
CA LYS A 105 -10.77 14.69 24.77
C LYS A 105 -11.79 15.71 25.27
N ALA A 106 -13.02 15.28 25.59
CA ALA A 106 -14.08 16.19 26.02
C ALA A 106 -13.77 16.87 27.36
N ARG A 107 -13.14 16.14 28.30
CA ARG A 107 -12.75 16.67 29.62
C ARG A 107 -11.60 17.66 29.49
N VAL A 108 -10.60 17.33 28.67
CA VAL A 108 -9.45 18.21 28.41
C VAL A 108 -9.92 19.53 27.80
N LYS A 109 -10.76 19.49 26.76
CA LYS A 109 -11.30 20.69 26.12
C LYS A 109 -12.08 21.60 27.08
N ARG A 110 -12.88 21.02 27.98
CA ARG A 110 -13.65 21.80 28.97
C ARG A 110 -12.75 22.48 30.01
N SER A 111 -11.60 21.88 30.32
CA SER A 111 -10.66 22.38 31.32
C SER A 111 -9.68 23.42 30.76
N LEU A 112 -9.61 23.59 29.43
CA LEU A 112 -8.73 24.55 28.78
C LEU A 112 -9.42 25.92 28.61
N PRO A 113 -8.66 27.02 28.70
CA PRO A 113 -9.13 28.34 28.30
C PRO A 113 -9.56 28.38 26.83
N LEU A 114 -10.53 29.22 26.49
CA LEU A 114 -11.05 29.37 25.11
C LEU A 114 -9.94 29.70 24.09
N LYS A 115 -8.93 30.47 24.49
CA LYS A 115 -7.78 30.80 23.64
C LYS A 115 -6.96 29.58 23.19
N ASP A 116 -7.04 28.47 23.93
CA ASP A 116 -6.29 27.23 23.65
C ASP A 116 -7.16 26.17 22.93
N ALA A 117 -8.42 26.48 22.63
CA ALA A 117 -9.35 25.55 21.98
C ALA A 117 -8.84 25.07 20.61
N ALA A 118 -8.33 26.00 19.79
CA ALA A 118 -7.78 25.68 18.47
C ALA A 118 -6.53 24.78 18.55
N LEU A 119 -5.70 24.96 19.59
CA LEU A 119 -4.54 24.10 19.83
C LEU A 119 -4.98 22.67 20.16
N ALA A 120 -5.95 22.52 21.07
CA ALA A 120 -6.53 21.22 21.41
C ALA A 120 -7.17 20.56 20.18
N ASP A 121 -7.95 21.31 19.40
CA ASP A 121 -8.59 20.79 18.18
C ASP A 121 -7.58 20.28 17.16
N ARG A 122 -6.50 21.04 16.94
CA ARG A 122 -5.42 20.62 16.05
C ARG A 122 -4.73 19.36 16.57
N PHE A 123 -4.40 19.31 17.86
CA PHE A 123 -3.75 18.16 18.49
C PHE A 123 -4.55 16.87 18.30
N TYR A 124 -5.85 16.90 18.62
CA TYR A 124 -6.69 15.71 18.49
C TYR A 124 -6.98 15.31 17.03
N SER A 125 -7.19 16.28 16.14
CA SER A 125 -7.63 16.00 14.77
C SER A 125 -6.46 15.70 13.82
N HIS A 126 -5.24 16.12 14.16
CA HIS A 126 -4.05 15.88 13.36
C HIS A 126 -3.08 14.96 14.08
N THR A 127 -2.55 15.34 15.24
CA THR A 127 -1.48 14.56 15.92
C THR A 127 -1.98 13.21 16.44
N VAL A 128 -3.07 13.18 17.21
CA VAL A 128 -3.61 11.93 17.76
C VAL A 128 -4.14 11.02 16.63
N ALA A 129 -4.79 11.59 15.62
CA ALA A 129 -5.27 10.84 14.46
C ALA A 129 -4.13 10.37 13.51
N ALA A 130 -2.96 10.98 13.56
CA ALA A 130 -1.79 10.58 12.76
C ALA A 130 -1.13 9.28 13.26
N VAL A 131 -1.48 8.80 14.46
CA VAL A 131 -1.00 7.49 14.94
C VAL A 131 -1.52 6.36 14.06
N ASP A 132 -2.80 6.42 13.68
CA ASP A 132 -3.42 5.42 12.82
C ASP A 132 -2.75 5.42 11.42
N ASP A 133 -2.41 6.60 10.89
CA ASP A 133 -1.66 6.71 9.63
C ASP A 133 -0.22 6.20 9.74
N LEU A 134 0.45 6.46 10.86
CA LEU A 134 1.82 6.00 11.09
C LEU A 134 1.86 4.48 11.18
N ARG A 135 0.88 3.89 11.86
CA ARG A 135 0.68 2.44 11.95
C ARG A 135 0.52 1.84 10.55
N GLU A 136 -0.35 2.41 9.73
CA GLU A 136 -0.54 2.00 8.33
C GLU A 136 0.77 2.11 7.52
N HIS A 137 1.45 3.26 7.58
CA HIS A 137 2.71 3.50 6.86
C HIS A 137 3.79 2.47 7.19
N VAL A 138 3.95 2.17 8.48
CA VAL A 138 4.98 1.25 8.97
C VAL A 138 4.63 -0.21 8.64
N TYR A 139 3.37 -0.61 8.83
CA TYR A 139 2.94 -1.99 8.53
C TYR A 139 2.86 -2.28 7.03
N LYS A 140 2.43 -1.31 6.21
CA LYS A 140 2.47 -1.45 4.74
C LYS A 140 3.88 -1.78 4.25
N ASN A 141 4.87 -1.02 4.73
CA ASN A 141 6.26 -1.22 4.34
C ASN A 141 6.83 -2.55 4.84
N VAL A 142 6.56 -2.94 6.10
CA VAL A 142 7.12 -4.21 6.60
C VAL A 142 6.43 -5.41 5.94
N ALA A 143 5.13 -5.33 5.62
CA ALA A 143 4.43 -6.37 4.88
C ALA A 143 5.06 -6.60 3.51
N SER A 144 5.38 -5.54 2.75
CA SER A 144 6.06 -5.66 1.46
C SER A 144 7.48 -6.24 1.56
N LEU A 145 8.18 -5.99 2.67
CA LEU A 145 9.53 -6.55 2.90
C LEU A 145 9.48 -8.04 3.30
N LEU A 146 8.44 -8.45 4.02
CA LEU A 146 8.27 -9.83 4.48
C LEU A 146 7.74 -10.76 3.38
N LEU A 147 6.95 -10.22 2.44
CA LEU A 147 6.37 -10.93 1.32
C LEU A 147 7.23 -10.71 0.05
N ASN A 148 8.12 -11.66 -0.23
CA ASN A 148 9.11 -11.54 -1.30
C ASN A 148 8.52 -11.88 -2.68
N ILE A 149 7.68 -11.00 -3.21
CA ILE A 149 6.98 -11.21 -4.50
C ILE A 149 7.39 -10.21 -5.59
N GLU A 150 8.56 -9.58 -5.48
CA GLU A 150 9.08 -8.65 -6.50
C GLU A 150 9.20 -9.31 -7.88
N PHE A 151 9.41 -10.64 -7.92
CA PHE A 151 9.45 -11.43 -9.15
C PHE A 151 8.10 -11.51 -9.87
N CYS A 152 6.98 -11.33 -9.17
CA CYS A 152 5.65 -11.75 -9.64
C CYS A 152 5.22 -10.99 -10.89
N ALA A 153 5.40 -9.66 -10.94
CA ALA A 153 5.03 -8.86 -12.10
C ALA A 153 5.80 -9.29 -13.38
N GLU A 154 7.10 -9.60 -13.25
CA GLU A 154 7.91 -10.10 -14.37
C GLU A 154 7.54 -11.55 -14.74
N ALA A 155 7.22 -12.38 -13.74
CA ALA A 155 6.77 -13.74 -13.96
C ALA A 155 5.40 -13.80 -14.66
N ILE A 156 4.55 -12.79 -14.51
CA ILE A 156 3.27 -12.65 -15.22
C ILE A 156 3.49 -12.11 -16.63
N GLY A 157 4.21 -10.99 -16.77
CA GLY A 157 4.41 -10.27 -18.02
C GLY A 157 5.17 -11.05 -19.11
N ASP A 158 5.18 -10.50 -20.33
CA ASP A 158 5.89 -11.08 -21.48
C ASP A 158 7.36 -10.59 -21.59
N GLY A 159 7.90 -10.02 -20.51
CA GLY A 159 9.25 -9.46 -20.39
C GLY A 159 9.59 -8.30 -21.35
N ASP A 160 10.67 -7.57 -21.05
CA ASP A 160 11.30 -6.66 -22.02
C ASP A 160 12.10 -7.50 -23.04
N PRO A 161 11.79 -7.43 -24.35
CA PRO A 161 12.57 -8.13 -25.37
C PRO A 161 14.05 -7.70 -25.42
N ASN A 162 14.40 -6.55 -24.85
CA ASN A 162 15.77 -6.03 -24.79
C ASN A 162 16.58 -6.59 -23.61
N PHE A 163 15.94 -7.30 -22.66
CA PHE A 163 16.65 -7.93 -21.55
C PHE A 163 16.96 -9.39 -21.90
N ALA A 164 18.22 -9.68 -22.21
CA ALA A 164 18.70 -10.93 -22.84
C ALA A 164 18.56 -12.23 -22.01
N LEU A 165 17.85 -12.21 -20.88
CA LEU A 165 17.65 -13.34 -19.98
C LEU A 165 16.19 -13.83 -19.88
N VAL A 166 15.29 -13.29 -20.71
CA VAL A 166 13.92 -13.79 -20.78
C VAL A 166 13.94 -15.15 -21.48
N ASN A 167 13.97 -16.23 -20.69
CA ASN A 167 13.73 -17.58 -21.19
C ASN A 167 12.42 -17.59 -22.02
N SER A 168 12.41 -18.37 -23.10
CA SER A 168 11.26 -18.55 -24.00
C SER A 168 9.96 -18.98 -23.30
N THR A 169 10.03 -19.37 -22.03
CA THR A 169 8.90 -19.71 -21.14
C THR A 169 8.07 -18.53 -20.64
N PHE A 170 8.54 -17.27 -20.78
CA PHE A 170 7.82 -16.12 -20.24
C PHE A 170 6.92 -15.39 -21.26
N VAL A 171 7.09 -15.64 -22.56
CA VAL A 171 6.38 -14.90 -23.61
C VAL A 171 5.09 -15.61 -24.01
N GLY A 172 3.98 -14.87 -24.06
CA GLY A 172 2.72 -15.31 -24.62
C GLY A 172 1.87 -16.17 -23.68
N LYS A 173 2.08 -16.10 -22.36
CA LYS A 173 1.32 -16.91 -21.36
C LYS A 173 -0.19 -16.76 -21.50
N TYR A 174 -0.64 -15.56 -21.86
CA TYR A 174 -2.05 -15.23 -22.07
C TYR A 174 -2.41 -15.05 -23.56
N ASN A 175 -1.51 -15.41 -24.47
CA ASN A 175 -1.78 -15.45 -25.91
C ASN A 175 -2.07 -16.89 -26.36
N ILE A 176 -3.13 -17.47 -25.79
CA ILE A 176 -3.48 -18.89 -25.93
C ILE A 176 -4.82 -19.06 -26.64
N ARG A 177 -5.06 -20.22 -27.25
CA ARG A 177 -6.32 -20.49 -27.97
C ARG A 177 -7.44 -21.00 -27.08
N GLU A 178 -7.08 -21.82 -26.09
CA GLU A 178 -8.02 -22.46 -25.17
C GLU A 178 -7.53 -22.27 -23.74
N THR A 179 -8.48 -22.09 -22.82
CA THR A 179 -8.17 -21.89 -21.41
C THR A 179 -7.76 -23.22 -20.78
N PRO A 180 -6.54 -23.32 -20.22
CA PRO A 180 -6.10 -24.50 -19.50
C PRO A 180 -6.96 -24.74 -18.25
N SER A 181 -7.01 -25.98 -17.78
CA SER A 181 -7.68 -26.34 -16.53
C SER A 181 -6.86 -26.04 -15.27
N ARG A 182 -5.63 -25.56 -15.42
CA ARG A 182 -4.70 -25.26 -14.34
C ARG A 182 -4.21 -23.83 -14.44
N HIS A 183 -3.96 -23.24 -13.28
CA HIS A 183 -3.33 -21.93 -13.15
C HIS A 183 -1.85 -21.96 -13.55
N ASN A 184 -1.29 -20.78 -13.77
CA ASN A 184 0.12 -20.57 -14.06
C ASN A 184 1.01 -20.80 -12.83
N LYS A 185 2.22 -21.32 -13.03
CA LYS A 185 3.20 -21.62 -11.97
C LYS A 185 3.48 -20.46 -11.01
N TRP A 186 3.44 -19.22 -11.48
CA TRP A 186 3.69 -18.06 -10.62
C TRP A 186 2.70 -17.97 -9.45
N VAL A 187 1.50 -18.52 -9.59
CA VAL A 187 0.52 -18.61 -8.49
C VAL A 187 1.04 -19.52 -7.37
N ASP A 188 1.62 -20.66 -7.71
CA ASP A 188 2.25 -21.58 -6.73
C ASP A 188 3.45 -20.91 -6.06
N ASP A 189 4.24 -20.14 -6.82
CA ASP A 189 5.39 -19.41 -6.30
C ASP A 189 4.97 -18.32 -5.29
N VAL A 190 3.90 -17.57 -5.58
CA VAL A 190 3.32 -16.60 -4.63
C VAL A 190 2.70 -17.30 -3.41
N GLN A 191 2.06 -18.46 -3.61
CA GLN A 191 1.54 -19.27 -2.50
C GLN A 191 2.65 -19.71 -1.55
N ALA A 192 3.82 -20.12 -2.08
CA ALA A 192 4.97 -20.48 -1.26
C ALA A 192 5.48 -19.29 -0.43
N GLU A 193 5.49 -18.08 -1.01
CA GLU A 193 5.84 -16.85 -0.29
C GLU A 193 4.80 -16.46 0.78
N LEU A 194 3.51 -16.71 0.54
CA LEU A 194 2.45 -16.53 1.54
C LEU A 194 2.59 -17.49 2.73
N LEU A 195 3.03 -18.73 2.51
CA LEU A 195 3.33 -19.67 3.59
C LEU A 195 4.53 -19.22 4.42
N GLN A 196 5.59 -18.73 3.77
CA GLN A 196 6.72 -18.12 4.46
C GLN A 196 6.29 -16.89 5.26
N PHE A 197 5.49 -16.01 4.67
CA PHE A 197 4.92 -14.84 5.33
C PHE A 197 4.16 -15.23 6.60
N THR A 198 3.27 -16.21 6.51
CA THR A 198 2.52 -16.75 7.67
C THR A 198 3.45 -17.25 8.77
N THR A 199 4.51 -17.98 8.40
CA THR A 199 5.52 -18.50 9.34
C THR A 199 6.28 -17.35 10.03
N LYS A 200 6.72 -16.35 9.27
CA LYS A 200 7.42 -15.16 9.80
C LYS A 200 6.54 -14.40 10.81
N LEU A 201 5.27 -14.22 10.50
CA LEU A 201 4.31 -13.56 11.40
C LEU A 201 4.09 -14.36 12.70
N ALA A 202 3.98 -15.69 12.60
CA ALA A 202 3.87 -16.54 13.77
C ALA A 202 5.12 -16.49 14.66
N CYS A 203 6.32 -16.49 14.07
CA CYS A 203 7.57 -16.38 14.81
C CYS A 203 7.75 -15.03 15.54
N ALA A 204 7.19 -13.95 14.99
CA ALA A 204 7.30 -12.62 15.57
C ALA A 204 6.29 -12.36 16.71
N ASP A 205 5.36 -13.28 16.97
CA ASP A 205 4.31 -13.16 17.99
C ASP A 205 3.53 -11.84 17.86
N VAL A 206 3.06 -11.58 16.63
CA VAL A 206 2.36 -10.34 16.28
C VAL A 206 1.00 -10.28 16.96
N ALA A 207 0.68 -9.14 17.57
CA ALA A 207 -0.64 -8.89 18.16
C ALA A 207 -1.75 -9.05 17.11
N PRO A 208 -2.94 -9.59 17.46
CA PRO A 208 -4.02 -9.84 16.50
C PRO A 208 -4.41 -8.62 15.66
N GLU A 209 -4.45 -7.43 16.25
CA GLU A 209 -4.79 -6.19 15.55
C GLU A 209 -3.72 -5.79 14.52
N ALA A 210 -2.46 -6.08 14.80
CA ALA A 210 -1.36 -5.84 13.88
C ALA A 210 -1.32 -6.92 12.78
N LEU A 211 -1.71 -8.15 13.13
CA LEU A 211 -1.78 -9.27 12.21
C LEU A 211 -2.81 -9.00 11.09
N ASP A 212 -4.03 -8.56 11.44
CA ASP A 212 -5.05 -8.20 10.44
C ASP A 212 -4.57 -7.10 9.47
N VAL A 213 -3.91 -6.06 9.99
CA VAL A 213 -3.37 -4.95 9.18
C VAL A 213 -2.27 -5.43 8.24
N LEU A 214 -1.37 -6.31 8.70
CA LEU A 214 -0.32 -6.88 7.86
C LEU A 214 -0.89 -7.74 6.72
N TRP A 215 -1.94 -8.52 6.98
CA TRP A 215 -2.62 -9.30 5.95
C TRP A 215 -3.37 -8.42 4.94
N GLN A 216 -4.01 -7.34 5.37
CA GLN A 216 -4.61 -6.35 4.46
C GLN A 216 -3.56 -5.75 3.51
N HIS A 217 -2.39 -5.38 4.03
CA HIS A 217 -1.30 -4.85 3.20
C HIS A 217 -0.67 -5.92 2.31
N ALA A 218 -0.54 -7.16 2.77
CA ALA A 218 -0.11 -8.27 1.92
C ALA A 218 -1.05 -8.46 0.71
N ALA A 219 -2.37 -8.38 0.91
CA ALA A 219 -3.35 -8.42 -0.18
C ALA A 219 -3.14 -7.25 -1.17
N SER A 220 -2.96 -6.02 -0.68
CA SER A 220 -2.69 -4.85 -1.54
C SER A 220 -1.43 -5.04 -2.37
N VAL A 221 -0.32 -5.48 -1.76
CA VAL A 221 0.97 -5.68 -2.43
C VAL A 221 0.88 -6.75 -3.52
N ILE A 222 0.15 -7.85 -3.24
CA ILE A 222 -0.12 -8.87 -4.26
C ILE A 222 -0.91 -8.25 -5.41
N GLN A 223 -2.05 -7.61 -5.12
CA GLN A 223 -2.91 -7.05 -6.15
C GLN A 223 -2.20 -6.01 -7.03
N ASP A 224 -1.39 -5.13 -6.45
CA ASP A 224 -0.55 -4.18 -7.17
C ASP A 224 0.43 -4.89 -8.13
N SER A 225 1.09 -5.94 -7.65
CA SER A 225 2.01 -6.75 -8.46
C SER A 225 1.30 -7.50 -9.60
N LEU A 226 0.08 -8.00 -9.36
CA LEU A 226 -0.73 -8.65 -10.39
C LEU A 226 -1.13 -7.68 -11.49
N VAL A 227 -1.64 -6.49 -11.15
CA VAL A 227 -2.03 -5.48 -12.14
C VAL A 227 -0.81 -4.97 -12.92
N ASP A 228 0.32 -4.71 -12.26
CA ASP A 228 1.57 -4.37 -12.99
C ASP A 228 2.01 -5.51 -13.91
N GLY A 229 1.97 -6.75 -13.44
CA GLY A 229 2.28 -7.93 -14.25
C GLY A 229 1.37 -8.09 -15.48
N PHE A 230 0.05 -7.99 -15.28
CA PHE A 230 -0.91 -8.06 -16.38
C PHE A 230 -0.74 -6.90 -17.37
N SER A 231 -0.35 -5.72 -16.92
CA SER A 231 -0.03 -4.59 -17.81
C SER A 231 1.21 -4.79 -18.68
N LYS A 232 2.07 -5.77 -18.35
CA LYS A 232 3.26 -6.15 -19.13
C LYS A 232 2.99 -7.28 -20.12
N VAL A 233 1.78 -7.81 -20.18
CA VAL A 233 1.37 -8.76 -21.21
C VAL A 233 1.24 -8.00 -22.53
N LYS A 234 1.75 -8.55 -23.64
CA LYS A 234 1.71 -7.88 -24.96
C LYS A 234 0.47 -8.24 -25.74
N LYS A 235 0.07 -9.52 -25.68
CA LYS A 235 -1.13 -10.04 -26.35
C LYS A 235 -1.92 -10.91 -25.38
N CYS A 236 -3.22 -10.61 -25.26
CA CYS A 236 -4.11 -11.31 -24.36
C CYS A 236 -5.39 -11.73 -25.12
N THR A 237 -5.58 -13.02 -25.32
CA THR A 237 -6.77 -13.58 -25.98
C THR A 237 -7.92 -13.74 -24.98
N ASP A 238 -9.13 -14.02 -25.45
CA ASP A 238 -10.28 -14.32 -24.58
C ASP A 238 -9.98 -15.51 -23.65
N ALA A 239 -9.35 -16.56 -24.17
CA ALA A 239 -8.89 -17.70 -23.38
C ALA A 239 -7.80 -17.32 -22.37
N GLY A 240 -6.90 -16.39 -22.73
CA GLY A 240 -5.90 -15.83 -21.83
C GLY A 240 -6.51 -15.01 -20.70
N ARG A 241 -7.55 -14.20 -20.98
CA ARG A 241 -8.26 -13.45 -19.93
C ARG A 241 -9.00 -14.37 -18.96
N ALA A 242 -9.58 -15.46 -19.46
CA ALA A 242 -10.13 -16.50 -18.61
C ALA A 242 -9.05 -17.19 -17.76
N LEU A 243 -7.84 -17.39 -18.29
CA LEU A 243 -6.71 -17.88 -17.49
C LEU A 243 -6.26 -16.86 -16.43
N MET A 244 -6.21 -15.55 -16.74
CA MET A 244 -5.94 -14.51 -15.73
C MET A 244 -6.94 -14.58 -14.57
N ALA A 245 -8.23 -14.74 -14.89
CA ALA A 245 -9.28 -14.87 -13.88
C ALA A 245 -9.12 -16.15 -13.04
N LEU A 246 -8.77 -17.28 -13.67
CA LEU A 246 -8.47 -18.54 -12.98
C LEU A 246 -7.28 -18.38 -12.03
N ASP A 247 -6.19 -17.77 -12.47
CA ASP A 247 -5.00 -17.55 -11.66
C ASP A 247 -5.30 -16.72 -10.41
N VAL A 248 -6.03 -15.61 -10.59
CA VAL A 248 -6.44 -14.71 -9.49
C VAL A 248 -7.37 -15.43 -8.52
N GLU A 249 -8.34 -16.19 -9.03
CA GLU A 249 -9.30 -16.89 -8.19
C GLU A 249 -8.65 -18.00 -7.35
N THR A 250 -7.73 -18.76 -7.96
CA THR A 250 -6.93 -19.75 -7.23
C THR A 250 -6.10 -19.09 -6.13
N LEU A 251 -5.36 -18.02 -6.46
CA LEU A 251 -4.55 -17.33 -5.48
C LEU A 251 -5.38 -16.71 -4.35
N ARG A 252 -6.53 -16.13 -4.68
CA ARG A 252 -7.50 -15.61 -3.70
C ARG A 252 -7.99 -16.69 -2.75
N GLY A 253 -8.27 -17.88 -3.28
CA GLY A 253 -8.64 -19.06 -2.48
C GLY A 253 -7.54 -19.50 -1.52
N GLU A 254 -6.29 -19.57 -1.98
CA GLU A 254 -5.13 -19.91 -1.14
C GLU A 254 -4.86 -18.84 -0.07
N PHE A 255 -4.94 -17.56 -0.44
CA PHE A 255 -4.82 -16.45 0.48
C PHE A 255 -5.87 -16.53 1.61
N ALA A 256 -7.13 -16.80 1.27
CA ALA A 256 -8.22 -16.90 2.23
C ALA A 256 -8.07 -18.07 3.22
N LYS A 257 -7.37 -19.15 2.84
CA LYS A 257 -7.06 -20.27 3.75
C LYS A 257 -6.03 -19.92 4.81
N LEU A 258 -5.13 -18.99 4.51
CA LEU A 258 -4.00 -18.63 5.38
C LEU A 258 -4.31 -17.41 6.26
N ALA A 259 -5.16 -16.49 5.79
CA ALA A 259 -5.50 -15.29 6.52
C ALA A 259 -6.26 -15.60 7.84
N PRO A 260 -5.94 -14.93 8.95
CA PRO A 260 -6.44 -15.24 10.29
C PRO A 260 -7.92 -14.90 10.51
N SER A 261 -8.46 -13.91 9.79
CA SER A 261 -9.85 -13.49 9.89
C SER A 261 -10.59 -13.75 8.57
N GLN A 262 -11.57 -14.66 8.60
CA GLN A 262 -12.51 -14.85 7.47
C GLN A 262 -13.42 -13.62 7.27
N SER A 263 -13.46 -12.72 8.27
CA SER A 263 -14.39 -11.58 8.37
C SER A 263 -13.87 -10.27 7.75
N LEU A 264 -12.67 -10.26 7.18
CA LEU A 264 -12.28 -9.21 6.26
C LEU A 264 -12.33 -9.82 4.87
N ALA A 265 -13.44 -9.58 4.18
CA ALA A 265 -13.55 -9.85 2.75
C ALA A 265 -12.45 -9.03 2.06
N PHE A 266 -11.27 -9.63 1.91
CA PHE A 266 -10.18 -9.05 1.14
C PHE A 266 -10.77 -8.68 -0.20
N ASP A 267 -10.80 -7.39 -0.49
CA ASP A 267 -11.46 -6.90 -1.67
C ASP A 267 -10.49 -7.02 -2.85
N TRP A 268 -10.63 -8.12 -3.60
CA TRP A 268 -9.85 -8.34 -4.82
C TRP A 268 -10.42 -7.57 -6.03
N ARG A 269 -11.38 -6.64 -5.80
CA ARG A 269 -11.99 -5.82 -6.85
C ARG A 269 -10.98 -5.02 -7.64
N TYR A 270 -9.85 -4.58 -7.08
CA TYR A 270 -8.87 -3.81 -7.86
C TYR A 270 -8.34 -4.64 -9.05
N VAL A 271 -7.90 -5.88 -8.81
CA VAL A 271 -7.45 -6.80 -9.87
C VAL A 271 -8.61 -7.24 -10.76
N SER A 272 -9.77 -7.58 -10.18
CA SER A 272 -10.93 -7.98 -10.98
C SER A 272 -11.43 -6.86 -11.89
N THR A 273 -11.39 -5.61 -11.42
CA THR A 273 -11.76 -4.42 -12.21
C THR A 273 -10.81 -4.25 -13.39
N TYR A 274 -9.50 -4.47 -13.19
CA TYR A 274 -8.53 -4.44 -14.28
C TYR A 274 -8.78 -5.55 -15.32
N ILE A 275 -9.03 -6.79 -14.89
CA ILE A 275 -9.34 -7.91 -15.81
C ILE A 275 -10.66 -7.65 -16.55
N ASN A 276 -11.64 -7.06 -15.88
CA ASN A 276 -12.92 -6.70 -16.49
C ASN A 276 -12.80 -5.53 -17.48
N ALA A 277 -11.77 -4.69 -17.35
CA ALA A 277 -11.53 -3.55 -18.24
C ALA A 277 -11.35 -3.96 -19.71
N PHE A 278 -10.87 -5.19 -19.95
CA PHE A 278 -10.76 -5.76 -21.30
C PHE A 278 -12.11 -5.94 -22.02
N TYR A 279 -13.23 -5.88 -21.30
CA TYR A 279 -14.58 -6.06 -21.83
C TYR A 279 -15.36 -4.74 -21.91
N VAL A 280 -14.74 -3.62 -21.54
CA VAL A 280 -15.40 -2.31 -21.61
C VAL A 280 -15.59 -1.92 -23.09
N PRO A 281 -16.82 -1.61 -23.52
CA PRO A 281 -17.09 -1.26 -24.91
C PRO A 281 -16.55 0.13 -25.26
N GLU A 282 -16.34 0.37 -26.56
CA GLU A 282 -15.79 1.63 -27.10
C GLU A 282 -16.49 2.89 -26.56
N LYS A 283 -17.82 2.83 -26.40
CA LYS A 283 -18.64 3.95 -25.90
C LYS A 283 -18.43 4.31 -24.43
N ASP A 284 -17.94 3.38 -23.60
CA ASP A 284 -17.87 3.52 -22.14
C ASP A 284 -16.43 3.67 -21.64
N VAL A 285 -15.41 3.41 -22.47
CA VAL A 285 -14.00 3.37 -22.01
C VAL A 285 -13.48 4.73 -21.56
N GLU A 286 -13.80 5.84 -22.23
CA GLU A 286 -13.33 7.16 -21.80
C GLU A 286 -13.82 7.47 -20.38
N LYS A 287 -15.11 7.22 -20.12
CA LYS A 287 -15.71 7.37 -18.79
C LYS A 287 -15.06 6.40 -17.79
N TRP A 288 -14.82 5.15 -18.19
CA TRP A 288 -14.15 4.17 -17.35
C TRP A 288 -12.75 4.65 -16.92
N MET A 289 -11.96 5.19 -17.86
CA MET A 289 -10.62 5.71 -17.57
C MET A 289 -10.65 6.86 -16.56
N GLN A 290 -11.69 7.72 -16.60
CA GLN A 290 -11.84 8.86 -15.67
C GLN A 290 -12.28 8.43 -14.27
N ILE A 291 -13.16 7.42 -14.15
CA ILE A 291 -13.70 6.99 -12.85
C ILE A 291 -12.80 5.96 -12.14
N HIS A 292 -11.73 5.51 -12.79
CA HIS A 292 -10.72 4.61 -12.22
C HIS A 292 -9.33 5.27 -12.15
N PRO A 293 -9.13 6.30 -11.29
CA PRO A 293 -7.84 6.96 -11.10
C PRO A 293 -6.78 6.06 -10.44
N GLU A 294 -7.18 4.93 -9.84
CA GLU A 294 -6.28 3.96 -9.23
C GLU A 294 -5.35 3.26 -10.24
N PHE A 295 -5.72 3.20 -11.52
CA PHE A 295 -4.85 2.63 -12.55
C PHE A 295 -3.93 3.69 -13.14
N SER A 296 -2.64 3.37 -13.15
CA SER A 296 -1.60 4.21 -13.74
C SER A 296 -1.79 4.41 -15.24
N LYS A 297 -1.19 5.49 -15.75
CA LYS A 297 -1.06 5.77 -17.19
C LYS A 297 -0.58 4.54 -17.99
N LYS A 298 0.47 3.87 -17.50
CA LYS A 298 1.04 2.66 -18.11
C LYS A 298 0.01 1.52 -18.22
N GLN A 299 -0.70 1.25 -17.13
CA GLN A 299 -1.74 0.21 -17.08
C GLN A 299 -2.90 0.52 -18.04
N LYS A 300 -3.34 1.79 -18.10
CA LYS A 300 -4.38 2.23 -19.04
C LYS A 300 -3.93 2.12 -20.50
N LEU A 301 -2.69 2.52 -20.82
CA LEU A 301 -2.11 2.34 -22.16
C LEU A 301 -2.07 0.87 -22.59
N ALA A 302 -1.72 -0.05 -21.68
CA ALA A 302 -1.70 -1.48 -21.96
C ALA A 302 -3.10 -2.02 -22.36
N LEU A 303 -4.16 -1.58 -21.68
CA LEU A 303 -5.54 -1.95 -22.02
C LEU A 303 -5.93 -1.51 -23.44
N VAL A 304 -5.52 -0.31 -23.87
CA VAL A 304 -5.78 0.19 -25.24
C VAL A 304 -5.01 -0.65 -26.27
N ALA A 305 -3.77 -1.01 -25.97
CA ALA A 305 -2.95 -1.85 -26.85
C ALA A 305 -3.57 -3.25 -27.04
N HIS A 306 -4.11 -3.85 -25.98
CA HIS A 306 -4.77 -5.16 -26.06
C HIS A 306 -6.03 -5.18 -26.91
N ASN A 307 -6.83 -4.11 -26.86
CA ASN A 307 -8.03 -3.99 -27.70
C ASN A 307 -7.71 -4.00 -29.20
N ALA A 308 -6.46 -3.76 -29.61
CA ALA A 308 -6.03 -3.92 -31.00
C ALA A 308 -6.10 -5.38 -31.49
N SER A 309 -6.01 -6.36 -30.57
CA SER A 309 -5.96 -7.80 -30.85
C SER A 309 -7.25 -8.54 -30.46
N ALA A 310 -8.30 -7.83 -30.05
CA ALA A 310 -9.60 -8.41 -29.73
C ALA A 310 -10.32 -8.91 -31.00
N ASP A 311 -11.33 -9.77 -30.81
CA ASP A 311 -12.21 -10.24 -31.88
C ASP A 311 -12.80 -9.05 -32.67
N ARG A 312 -13.04 -9.23 -33.98
CA ARG A 312 -13.46 -8.16 -34.89
C ARG A 312 -14.66 -7.38 -34.37
N ASP A 313 -15.60 -8.06 -33.72
CA ASP A 313 -16.84 -7.46 -33.24
C ASP A 313 -16.69 -6.68 -31.93
N ARG A 314 -15.58 -6.88 -31.20
CA ARG A 314 -15.25 -6.19 -29.93
C ARG A 314 -14.06 -5.26 -30.05
N ARG A 315 -13.33 -5.32 -31.16
CA ARG A 315 -12.14 -4.52 -31.43
C ARG A 315 -12.52 -3.06 -31.63
N TRP A 316 -11.90 -2.18 -30.85
CA TRP A 316 -12.03 -0.74 -31.05
C TRP A 316 -11.42 -0.29 -32.38
N THR A 317 -12.04 0.70 -33.01
CA THR A 317 -11.56 1.24 -34.28
C THR A 317 -10.12 1.78 -34.14
N ALA A 318 -9.32 1.67 -35.21
CA ALA A 318 -7.92 2.12 -35.16
C ALA A 318 -7.78 3.61 -34.85
N LYS A 319 -8.70 4.43 -35.38
CA LYS A 319 -8.78 5.86 -35.11
C LYS A 319 -9.10 6.11 -33.63
N PHE A 320 -10.16 5.51 -33.11
CA PHE A 320 -10.54 5.67 -31.71
C PHE A 320 -9.42 5.29 -30.74
N ARG A 321 -8.71 4.18 -31.00
CA ARG A 321 -7.55 3.78 -30.19
C ARG A 321 -6.45 4.84 -30.20
N GLN A 322 -6.13 5.43 -31.35
CA GLN A 322 -5.10 6.46 -31.44
C GLN A 322 -5.50 7.73 -30.68
N ASP A 323 -6.76 8.14 -30.80
CA ASP A 323 -7.30 9.29 -30.08
C ASP A 323 -7.24 9.06 -28.56
N LEU A 324 -7.59 7.85 -28.11
CA LEU A 324 -7.53 7.46 -26.70
C LEU A 324 -6.09 7.39 -26.15
N LEU A 325 -5.14 6.86 -26.95
CA LEU A 325 -3.71 6.88 -26.59
C LEU A 325 -3.21 8.30 -26.39
N ASN A 326 -3.50 9.20 -27.34
CA ASN A 326 -3.12 10.61 -27.25
C ASN A 326 -3.76 11.29 -26.02
N ALA A 327 -5.01 10.97 -25.71
CA ALA A 327 -5.73 11.53 -24.58
C ALA A 327 -5.11 11.10 -23.23
N ILE A 328 -4.71 9.83 -23.12
CA ILE A 328 -3.98 9.30 -21.95
C ILE A 328 -2.56 9.91 -21.88
N GLU A 329 -1.87 10.05 -23.01
CA GLU A 329 -0.53 10.64 -23.08
C GLU A 329 -0.48 12.12 -22.68
N THR A 330 -1.55 12.85 -22.95
CA THR A 330 -1.71 14.28 -22.61
C THR A 330 -2.42 14.51 -21.27
N ASP A 331 -2.64 13.45 -20.48
CA ASP A 331 -3.28 13.48 -19.16
C ASP A 331 -4.68 14.13 -19.16
N THR A 332 -5.39 14.09 -20.30
CA THR A 332 -6.76 14.61 -20.43
C THR A 332 -7.82 13.67 -19.85
N LEU A 333 -7.44 12.43 -19.56
CA LEU A 333 -8.31 11.35 -19.04
C LEU A 333 -7.81 10.77 -17.70
N LEU A 334 -6.82 11.41 -17.06
CA LEU A 334 -6.18 10.92 -15.83
C LEU A 334 -6.50 11.79 -14.61
#